data_AF-A0A497BI78-F1
#
_entry.id   AF-A0A497BI78-F1
#
_cell.length_a   1.000
_cell.length_b   1.000
_cell.length_c   1.000
_cell.angle_alpha   90.00
_cell.angle_beta   90.00
_cell.angle_gamma   90.00
#
_symmetry.space_group_name_H-M   'P 1'
#
loop_
_entity.id
_entity.type
_entity.pdbx_description
1 polymer ?
#
loop_
_entity_poly.entity_id
_entity_poly.type
_entity_poly.pdbx_seq_one_letter_code
_entity_poly.pdbx_strand_id
1 'polypeptide(L)' 'MRNAAERQAQPTNGKRDVVPEVIKDMQARDVVGTKKYGTTLQTHNGRDALLDAYQEVLDLAVYLKQELMQREDN' A
#
# COMPACT_ATOMS: atom_id res chain seq x y z
N MET A 1 7.40 25.77 1.13
CA MET A 1 6.93 24.62 1.94
C MET A 1 5.51 24.92 2.39
N ARG A 2 4.54 24.01 2.21
CA ARG A 2 3.19 24.19 2.78
C ARG A 2 3.28 24.08 4.29
N ASN A 3 2.74 25.07 5.00
CA ASN A 3 2.79 25.14 6.45
C ASN A 3 1.75 24.16 7.04
N ALA A 4 2.18 23.25 7.92
CA ALA A 4 1.32 22.19 8.47
C ALA A 4 0.16 22.72 9.34
N ALA A 5 0.20 23.99 9.72
CA ALA A 5 -0.82 24.67 10.53
C ALA A 5 -1.96 25.30 9.71
N GLU A 6 -1.90 25.32 8.37
CA GLU A 6 -2.97 25.85 7.54
C GLU A 6 -4.19 24.90 7.52
N ARG A 7 -5.31 25.35 8.12
CA ARG A 7 -6.58 24.63 8.02
C ARG A 7 -7.03 24.63 6.56
N GLN A 8 -7.13 23.43 5.98
CA GLN A 8 -7.68 23.25 4.64
C GLN A 8 -9.20 23.42 4.66
N ALA A 9 -9.77 23.89 3.54
CA ALA A 9 -11.21 23.94 3.35
C ALA A 9 -11.82 22.53 3.47
N GLN A 10 -13.10 22.45 3.82
CA GLN A 10 -13.79 21.16 3.82
C GLN A 10 -13.73 20.53 2.42
N PRO A 11 -13.49 19.21 2.34
CA PRO A 11 -13.51 18.52 1.06
C PRO A 11 -14.90 18.61 0.43
N THR A 12 -14.93 18.78 -0.89
CA THR A 12 -16.16 18.66 -1.69
C THR A 12 -16.37 17.20 -2.08
N ASN A 13 -17.59 16.86 -2.52
CA ASN A 13 -17.88 15.51 -3.01
C ASN A 13 -16.96 15.13 -4.17
N GLY A 14 -16.27 14.00 -4.02
CA GLY A 14 -15.46 13.39 -5.07
C GLY A 14 -16.30 12.63 -6.11
N LYS A 15 -15.64 11.99 -7.06
CA LYS A 15 -16.30 11.19 -8.11
C LYS A 15 -16.48 9.71 -7.74
N ARG A 16 -15.64 9.20 -6.84
CA ARG A 16 -15.55 7.78 -6.47
C ARG A 16 -15.08 7.64 -5.04
N ASP A 17 -15.57 6.62 -4.36
CA ASP A 17 -15.09 6.23 -3.04
C ASP A 17 -13.81 5.40 -3.17
N VAL A 18 -12.80 5.72 -2.36
CA VAL A 18 -11.47 5.07 -2.45
C VAL A 18 -11.44 3.72 -1.73
N VAL A 19 -12.08 3.61 -0.57
CA VAL A 19 -12.04 2.40 0.28
C VAL A 19 -12.56 1.14 -0.45
N PRO A 20 -13.69 1.18 -1.19
CA PRO A 20 -14.16 0.01 -1.93
C PRO A 20 -13.16 -0.49 -2.98
N GLU A 21 -12.41 0.41 -3.62
CA GLU A 21 -11.38 0.03 -4.61
C GLU A 21 -10.20 -0.65 -3.93
N VAL A 22 -9.77 -0.15 -2.76
CA VAL A 22 -8.72 -0.82 -1.97
C VAL A 22 -9.16 -2.21 -1.53
N ILE A 23 -10.41 -2.38 -1.09
CA ILE A 23 -10.95 -3.70 -0.72
C ILE A 23 -10.89 -4.67 -1.90
N LYS A 24 -11.24 -4.20 -3.10
CA LYS A 24 -11.18 -5.01 -4.32
C LYS A 24 -9.74 -5.46 -4.63
N ASP A 25 -8.77 -4.55 -4.50
CA ASP A 25 -7.36 -4.88 -4.71
C ASP A 25 -6.84 -5.88 -3.66
N MET A 26 -7.26 -5.72 -2.40
CA MET A 26 -6.94 -6.67 -1.33
C MET A 26 -7.48 -8.07 -1.61
N GLN A 27 -8.73 -8.19 -2.06
CA GLN A 27 -9.35 -9.47 -2.42
C GLN A 27 -8.62 -10.12 -3.60
N ALA A 28 -8.25 -9.34 -4.62
CA ALA A 28 -7.50 -9.85 -5.76
C ALA A 28 -6.11 -10.37 -5.32
N ARG A 29 -5.43 -9.63 -4.44
CA ARG A 29 -4.14 -10.04 -3.85
C ARG A 29 -4.25 -11.32 -3.04
N ASP A 30 -5.29 -11.48 -2.22
CA ASP A 30 -5.50 -12.69 -1.41
C ASP A 30 -5.72 -13.94 -2.29
N VAL A 31 -6.46 -13.81 -3.40
CA VAL A 31 -6.63 -14.90 -4.37
C VAL A 31 -5.29 -15.32 -4.99
N VAL A 32 -4.45 -14.36 -5.38
CA VAL A 32 -3.12 -14.65 -5.93
C VAL A 32 -2.22 -15.30 -4.89
N GLY A 33 -2.21 -14.79 -3.66
CA GLY A 33 -1.47 -15.36 -2.53
C GLY A 33 -1.89 -16.79 -2.24
N THR A 34 -3.20 -17.04 -2.16
CA THR A 34 -3.77 -18.37 -1.91
C THR A 34 -3.40 -19.36 -3.01
N LYS A 35 -3.43 -18.94 -4.29
CA LYS A 35 -2.97 -19.78 -5.40
C LYS A 35 -1.47 -20.12 -5.32
N LYS A 36 -0.65 -19.18 -4.84
CA LYS A 36 0.81 -19.35 -4.74
C LYS A 36 1.24 -20.20 -3.55
N TYR A 37 0.60 -20.01 -2.39
CA TYR A 37 1.02 -20.59 -1.11
C TYR A 37 0.10 -21.70 -0.60
N GLY A 38 -1.03 -21.95 -1.27
CA GLY A 38 -2.00 -23.00 -0.92
C GLY A 38 -2.93 -22.67 0.27
N THR A 39 -2.79 -21.50 0.87
CA THR A 39 -3.60 -21.02 2.01
C THR A 39 -3.67 -19.50 2.03
N THR A 40 -4.69 -18.94 2.70
CA THR A 40 -4.76 -17.52 3.02
C THR A 40 -3.85 -17.18 4.21
N LEU A 41 -3.57 -15.90 4.44
CA LEU A 41 -2.85 -15.45 5.62
C LEU A 41 -3.69 -15.72 6.88
N GLN A 42 -3.14 -16.47 7.82
CA GLN A 42 -3.78 -16.84 9.09
C GLN A 42 -2.92 -16.38 10.27
N THR A 43 -3.54 -16.12 11.41
CA THR A 43 -2.79 -15.87 12.66
C THR A 43 -2.09 -17.16 13.11
N HIS A 44 -1.00 -17.03 13.88
CA HIS A 44 -0.23 -18.16 14.42
C HIS A 44 0.33 -19.12 13.34
N ASN A 45 0.63 -18.61 12.16
CA ASN A 45 1.15 -19.39 11.02
C ASN A 45 2.67 -19.65 11.08
N GLY A 46 3.33 -19.37 12.21
CA GLY A 46 4.76 -19.57 12.41
C GLY A 46 5.67 -18.50 11.77
N ARG A 47 5.11 -17.47 11.12
CA ARG A 47 5.87 -16.34 10.57
C ARG A 47 5.85 -15.13 11.52
N ASP A 48 6.89 -14.32 11.46
CA ASP A 48 6.92 -13.00 12.07
C ASP A 48 6.28 -11.98 11.12
N ALA A 49 5.00 -11.68 11.36
CA ALA A 49 4.23 -10.76 10.54
C ALA A 49 4.77 -9.32 10.57
N LEU A 50 5.46 -8.91 11.64
CA LEU A 50 6.05 -7.57 11.72
C LEU A 50 7.30 -7.48 10.85
N LEU A 51 8.13 -8.52 10.85
CA LEU A 51 9.29 -8.60 9.95
C LEU A 51 8.86 -8.64 8.49
N ASP A 52 7.83 -9.44 8.16
CA ASP A 52 7.26 -9.48 6.80
C ASP A 52 6.76 -8.09 6.38
N ALA A 53 6.00 -7.40 7.24
CA ALA A 53 5.52 -6.04 6.96
C ALA A 53 6.67 -5.03 6.79
N TYR A 54 7.73 -5.15 7.58
CA TYR A 54 8.91 -4.29 7.44
C TYR A 54 9.60 -4.49 6.09
N GLN A 55 9.75 -5.74 5.64
CA GLN A 55 10.32 -6.05 4.31
C GLN A 55 9.46 -5.45 3.18
N GLU A 56 8.14 -5.57 3.25
CA GLU A 56 7.23 -4.99 2.26
C GLU A 56 7.29 -3.45 2.22
N VAL A 57 7.54 -2.80 3.37
CA VAL A 57 7.77 -1.33 3.41
C VAL A 57 9.09 -0.95 2.75
N LEU A 58 10.14 -1.78 2.87
CA LEU A 58 11.40 -1.55 2.14
C LEU A 58 11.20 -1.70 0.64
N ASP A 59 10.43 -2.69 0.19
CA ASP A 59 10.08 -2.85 -1.23
C ASP A 59 9.34 -1.62 -1.77
N LEU A 60 8.37 -1.07 -1.00
CA LEU A 60 7.73 0.20 -1.33
C LEU A 60 8.75 1.34 -1.46
N ALA A 61 9.67 1.47 -0.50
CA ALA A 61 10.69 2.52 -0.51
C ALA A 61 11.60 2.44 -1.75
N VAL A 62 11.95 1.23 -2.20
CA VAL A 62 12.72 1.01 -3.43
C VAL A 62 11.97 1.56 -4.65
N TYR A 63 10.69 1.24 -4.81
CA TYR A 63 9.91 1.75 -5.94
C TYR A 63 9.74 3.28 -5.90
N LEU A 64 9.56 3.85 -4.71
CA LEU A 64 9.53 5.30 -4.54
C LEU A 64 10.87 5.94 -4.95
N LYS A 65 12.00 5.35 -4.55
CA LYS A 65 13.32 5.86 -4.92
C LYS A 65 13.56 5.76 -6.43
N GLN A 66 13.14 4.68 -7.07
CA GLN A 66 13.22 4.53 -8.52
C GLN A 66 12.49 5.67 -9.24
N GLU A 67 11.23 5.93 -8.90
CA GLU A 67 10.43 7.00 -9.51
C GLU A 67 11.09 8.39 -9.30
N LEU A 68 11.66 8.63 -8.12
CA LEU A 68 12.40 9.88 -7.85
C LEU A 68 13.63 10.02 -8.74
N MET A 69 14.44 8.96 -8.88
CA MET A 69 15.61 8.96 -9.76
C MET A 69 15.20 9.18 -11.22
N GLN A 70 14.15 8.52 -11.68
CA GLN A 70 13.63 8.69 -13.04
C GLN A 70 13.15 10.12 -13.31
N ARG A 71 12.70 10.86 -12.30
CA ARG A 71 12.35 12.29 -12.44
C ARG A 71 13.56 13.21 -12.45
N GLU A 72 14.69 12.80 -11.88
CA GLU A 72 15.95 13.54 -11.94
C GLU A 72 16.64 13.39 -13.30
N ASP A 73 16.45 12.24 -13.97
CA ASP A 73 17.03 11.93 -15.27
C ASP A 73 16.33 12.63 -16.47
N ASN A 74 15.14 13.23 -16.27
CA ASN A 74 14.32 13.90 -17.29
C ASN A 74 14.32 15.42 -17.14
#